data_AF-A0A0P4WCF1-F1
#
_entry.id   AF-A0A0P4WCF1-F1
#
_cell.length_a   1.000
_cell.length_b   1.000
_cell.length_c   1.000
_cell.angle_alpha   90.00
_cell.angle_beta   90.00
_cell.angle_gamma   90.00
#
_symmetry.space_group_name_H-M   'P 1'
#
loop_
_entity.id
_entity.type
_entity.pdbx_description
1 polymer ?
#
loop_
_entity_poly.entity_id
_entity_poly.type
_entity_poly.pdbx_seq_one_letter_code
_entity_poly.pdbx_strand_id
1 'polypeptide(L)'
;MPLLKAAEPGGLDPTVLDMKRVCAPPISGETQRTSLIAKAVRTTLVLVTVVVLTGLPVTRGQNLTLQHELFPNPDDQHSEKTNASQRFLSHRQGYEAKYFKCRCEGNQAWNGSDCVDTLTRVVVTNPDTGITQMSLTDDFAGVTVRNVVCPWDHVKMYFGLNSDPAHQFTLLPKGTLLWHQREYEHYCIDHILNAEGIQITWEARVCVPPPAVPRCCLDAQDGSFPCGDDFPHPFSPPIKIGETFVNWPEVTTVAGRKCEQNEREISLPLNTGKSHLFYESGAVSLVWTTPYFFKETQQEGFCVRRDERGGYVATICHEDQAAVHQNSCGNVTCVRKCCPEGQIHSEETYCLPVKHESQLWKPNFVDADLGTSATPLDNLTILYGRPHCFLYVADPSENENDKFHMFENGDLFSPSSNYRDPPTRYCVDNFVTTDKKIVTKALICLDQQTQPVCAIKANPLFPTLMVLSTVFLGIILFIYLSVPELRDKLHGRCLISFSFAFFVAYLLTSISYLINTPLSPGVCTSLGK
;
A
#
# COMPACT_ATOMS: atom_id res chain seq x y z
N MET A 1 82.14 -13.30 -13.46
CA MET A 1 81.88 -13.08 -14.91
C MET A 1 82.21 -14.38 -15.64
N PRO A 2 81.45 -14.84 -16.66
CA PRO A 2 80.17 -14.33 -17.21
C PRO A 2 79.02 -15.38 -17.14
N LEU A 3 77.79 -14.96 -16.83
CA LEU A 3 76.62 -14.70 -17.71
C LEU A 3 75.88 -15.95 -18.24
N LEU A 4 74.67 -16.19 -17.70
CA LEU A 4 73.47 -16.38 -18.52
C LEU A 4 72.18 -16.13 -17.71
N LYS A 5 71.39 -15.20 -18.25
CA LYS A 5 70.07 -14.71 -17.79
C LYS A 5 69.00 -15.81 -17.95
N ALA A 6 68.14 -15.95 -16.95
CA ALA A 6 66.79 -16.46 -17.12
C ALA A 6 65.83 -15.48 -16.43
N ALA A 7 64.78 -15.08 -17.17
CA ALA A 7 63.84 -14.04 -16.82
C ALA A 7 62.77 -14.57 -15.85
N GLU A 8 62.46 -13.76 -14.84
CA GLU A 8 61.32 -13.92 -13.93
C GLU A 8 60.01 -13.60 -14.65
N PRO A 9 58.92 -14.38 -14.46
CA PRO A 9 57.58 -13.91 -14.74
C PRO A 9 57.12 -13.02 -13.58
N GLY A 10 56.93 -11.73 -13.88
CA GLY A 10 56.44 -10.74 -12.93
C GLY A 10 55.10 -11.15 -12.33
N GLY A 11 55.02 -11.09 -11.00
CA GLY A 11 53.79 -11.21 -10.24
C GLY A 11 52.85 -10.06 -10.58
N LEU A 12 51.63 -10.41 -11.00
CA LEU A 12 50.49 -9.51 -10.89
C LEU A 12 50.01 -9.54 -9.44
N ASP A 13 50.23 -8.43 -8.76
CA ASP A 13 49.60 -8.07 -7.49
C ASP A 13 48.13 -7.68 -7.78
N PRO A 14 47.12 -8.44 -7.33
CA PRO A 14 45.75 -7.97 -7.36
C PRO A 14 45.60 -6.95 -6.24
N THR A 15 45.82 -5.68 -6.58
CA THR A 15 45.40 -4.55 -5.76
C THR A 15 43.90 -4.65 -5.53
N VAL A 16 43.54 -5.21 -4.38
CA VAL A 16 42.24 -5.09 -3.75
C VAL A 16 41.97 -3.59 -3.60
N LEU A 17 41.16 -3.05 -4.49
CA LEU A 17 40.65 -1.68 -4.39
C LEU A 17 39.82 -1.60 -3.12
N ASP A 18 40.44 -1.07 -2.07
CA ASP A 18 39.80 -0.72 -0.81
C ASP A 18 38.79 0.42 -1.06
N MET A 19 37.55 0.02 -1.36
CA MET A 19 36.42 0.91 -1.66
C MET A 19 35.85 1.58 -0.38
N LYS A 20 36.54 1.50 0.77
CA LYS A 20 36.10 2.08 2.05
C LYS A 20 36.29 3.60 2.20
N ARG A 21 36.91 4.31 1.25
CA ARG A 21 37.25 5.75 1.43
C ARG A 21 36.39 6.78 0.69
N VAL A 22 35.34 6.41 -0.04
CA VAL A 22 34.57 7.39 -0.86
C VAL A 22 33.40 8.05 -0.12
N CYS A 23 33.16 7.72 1.16
CA CYS A 23 32.03 8.28 1.90
C CYS A 23 32.45 8.96 3.21
N ALA A 24 33.23 10.05 3.12
CA ALA A 24 33.36 11.00 4.22
C ALA A 24 32.17 11.99 4.20
N PRO A 25 31.57 12.34 5.36
CA PRO A 25 30.50 13.33 5.41
C PRO A 25 31.04 14.72 5.00
N PRO A 26 30.24 15.54 4.28
CA PRO A 26 30.67 16.88 3.90
C PRO A 26 30.79 17.76 5.13
N ILE A 27 31.91 18.49 5.19
CA ILE A 27 32.19 19.55 6.17
C ILE A 27 31.13 20.66 5.99
N SER A 28 30.66 21.24 7.09
CA SER A 28 29.44 22.06 7.22
C SER A 28 29.46 23.45 6.53
N GLY A 29 29.86 23.53 5.25
CA GLY A 29 29.93 24.78 4.48
C GLY A 29 29.32 24.75 3.07
N GLU A 30 28.75 23.62 2.62
CA GLU A 30 28.44 23.39 1.20
C GLU A 30 26.95 23.56 0.80
N THR A 31 26.11 24.01 1.73
CA THR A 31 24.65 24.21 1.51
C THR A 31 24.32 25.37 0.57
N GLN A 32 25.26 26.28 0.29
CA GLN A 32 25.00 27.46 -0.55
C GLN A 32 25.20 27.21 -2.05
N ARG A 33 26.01 26.20 -2.44
CA ARG A 33 26.28 25.88 -3.86
C ARG A 33 25.18 25.03 -4.52
N THR A 34 24.54 24.12 -3.79
CA THR A 34 23.48 23.25 -4.32
C THR A 34 22.21 24.04 -4.68
N SER A 35 21.95 25.15 -3.98
CA SER A 35 20.84 26.09 -4.26
C SER A 35 20.96 26.80 -5.62
N LEU A 36 22.18 27.11 -6.06
CA LEU A 36 22.45 27.80 -7.33
C LEU A 36 22.22 26.88 -8.54
N ILE A 37 22.60 25.61 -8.42
CA ILE A 37 22.41 24.61 -9.48
C ILE A 37 20.92 24.29 -9.64
N ALA A 38 20.18 24.14 -8.54
CA ALA A 38 18.73 23.90 -8.58
C ALA A 38 17.97 25.07 -9.23
N LYS A 39 18.38 26.32 -8.95
CA LYS A 39 17.81 27.52 -9.61
C LYS A 39 18.13 27.57 -11.10
N ALA A 40 19.36 27.26 -11.51
CA ALA A 40 19.74 27.23 -12.92
C ALA A 40 18.93 26.19 -13.71
N VAL A 41 18.84 24.96 -13.18
CA VAL A 41 18.06 23.87 -13.78
C VAL A 41 16.59 24.24 -13.92
N ARG A 42 16.01 24.91 -12.91
CA ARG A 42 14.61 25.38 -12.93
C ARG A 42 14.35 26.39 -14.04
N THR A 43 15.24 27.37 -14.21
CA THR A 43 15.08 28.40 -15.25
C THR A 43 15.23 27.80 -16.64
N THR A 44 16.18 26.87 -16.83
CA THR A 44 16.40 26.20 -18.12
C THR A 44 15.23 25.29 -18.48
N LEU A 45 14.65 24.54 -17.53
CA LEU A 45 13.52 23.65 -17.81
C LEU A 45 12.26 24.42 -18.21
N VAL A 46 11.95 25.53 -17.53
CA VAL A 46 10.81 26.39 -17.88
C VAL A 46 11.00 27.01 -19.26
N LEU A 47 12.19 27.49 -19.58
CA LEU A 47 12.52 28.02 -20.91
C LEU A 47 12.39 26.96 -22.00
N VAL A 48 12.91 25.74 -21.77
CA VAL A 48 12.79 24.64 -22.74
C VAL A 48 11.33 24.24 -22.96
N THR A 49 10.53 24.17 -21.89
CA THR A 49 9.10 23.80 -21.99
C THR A 49 8.31 24.85 -22.77
N VAL A 50 8.57 26.14 -22.49
CA VAL A 50 7.93 27.25 -23.22
C VAL A 50 8.36 27.27 -24.68
N VAL A 51 9.65 27.07 -24.99
CA VAL A 51 10.15 27.06 -26.36
C VAL A 51 9.62 25.87 -27.16
N VAL A 52 9.51 24.68 -26.55
CA VAL A 52 8.96 23.49 -27.22
C VAL A 52 7.45 23.63 -27.47
N LEU A 53 6.69 24.19 -26.52
CA LEU A 53 5.24 24.40 -26.68
C LEU A 53 4.89 25.53 -27.65
N THR A 54 5.73 26.57 -27.73
CA THR A 54 5.47 27.72 -28.63
C THR A 54 6.11 27.55 -30.01
N GLY A 55 7.11 26.69 -30.15
CA GLY A 55 7.85 26.47 -31.40
C GLY A 55 7.33 25.35 -32.29
N LEU A 56 6.26 24.64 -31.91
CA LEU A 56 5.62 23.65 -32.79
C LEU A 56 4.64 24.36 -33.74
N PRO A 57 4.98 24.54 -35.04
CA PRO A 57 3.97 24.92 -36.01
C PRO A 57 2.97 23.77 -36.12
N VAL A 58 1.75 24.00 -35.65
CA VAL A 58 0.61 23.12 -35.92
C VAL A 58 0.31 23.25 -37.42
N THR A 59 0.99 22.45 -38.25
CA THR A 59 0.63 22.30 -39.66
C THR A 59 -0.68 21.55 -39.73
N ARG A 60 -1.76 22.32 -39.81
CA ARG A 60 -3.11 21.85 -40.09
C ARG A 60 -3.15 21.40 -41.54
N GLY A 61 -3.22 20.09 -41.77
CA GLY A 61 -3.64 19.54 -43.07
C GLY A 61 -2.94 18.27 -43.47
N GLN A 62 -3.59 17.13 -43.25
CA GLN A 62 -3.95 16.16 -44.30
C GLN A 62 -4.88 15.10 -43.68
N ASN A 63 -6.12 15.04 -44.16
CA ASN A 63 -7.05 13.96 -43.88
C ASN A 63 -6.48 12.66 -44.44
N LEU A 64 -5.90 11.84 -43.56
CA LEU A 64 -5.68 10.42 -43.81
C LEU A 64 -6.97 9.68 -43.45
N THR A 65 -7.83 9.47 -44.44
CA THR A 65 -8.91 8.48 -44.37
C THR A 65 -8.27 7.10 -44.34
N LEU A 66 -8.17 6.53 -43.15
CA LEU A 66 -7.79 5.15 -42.93
C LEU A 66 -9.06 4.30 -43.10
N GLN A 67 -9.21 3.65 -44.26
CA GLN A 67 -10.19 2.59 -44.44
C GLN A 67 -9.82 1.45 -43.48
N HIS A 68 -10.69 1.19 -42.51
CA HIS A 68 -10.70 -0.08 -41.78
C HIS A 68 -11.68 -1.01 -42.51
N GLU A 69 -11.11 -2.03 -43.13
CA GLU A 69 -11.83 -3.22 -43.53
C GLU A 69 -12.10 -4.12 -42.30
N LEU A 70 -13.33 -4.64 -42.27
CA LEU A 70 -13.71 -6.00 -41.90
C LEU A 70 -13.46 -6.48 -40.45
N PHE A 71 -14.50 -6.41 -39.61
CA PHE A 71 -14.92 -7.55 -38.79
C PHE A 71 -16.46 -7.62 -38.73
N PRO A 72 -17.03 -8.84 -38.60
CA PRO A 72 -18.36 -9.16 -39.09
C PRO A 72 -19.50 -8.82 -38.14
N ASN A 73 -20.63 -8.55 -38.77
CA ASN A 73 -21.97 -8.37 -38.22
C ASN A 73 -22.44 -9.64 -37.48
N PRO A 74 -22.94 -9.56 -36.22
CA PRO A 74 -23.67 -10.64 -35.61
C PRO A 74 -25.17 -10.28 -35.60
N ASP A 75 -25.81 -10.42 -36.76
CA ASP A 75 -27.27 -10.51 -36.86
C ASP A 75 -27.59 -11.81 -37.59
N ASP A 76 -27.95 -12.83 -36.81
CA ASP A 76 -28.90 -13.88 -37.19
C ASP A 76 -29.06 -14.82 -35.99
N GLN A 77 -29.94 -14.47 -35.05
CA GLN A 77 -30.63 -15.48 -34.26
C GLN A 77 -32.14 -15.32 -34.39
N HIS A 78 -32.67 -16.33 -35.04
CA HIS A 78 -34.08 -16.64 -35.22
C HIS A 78 -34.90 -16.43 -33.95
N SER A 79 -35.95 -15.64 -34.13
CA SER A 79 -37.16 -15.62 -33.31
C SER A 79 -37.82 -17.00 -33.33
N GLU A 80 -37.62 -17.79 -32.27
CA GLU A 80 -38.47 -18.93 -31.95
C GLU A 80 -39.32 -18.57 -30.73
N LYS A 81 -40.53 -18.08 -31.01
CA LYS A 81 -41.60 -17.87 -30.03
C LYS A 81 -42.02 -19.22 -29.46
N THR A 82 -41.40 -19.63 -28.34
CA THR A 82 -41.95 -20.66 -27.47
C THR A 82 -42.83 -20.00 -26.41
N ASN A 83 -44.14 -20.20 -26.57
CA ASN A 83 -45.16 -19.91 -25.57
C ASN A 83 -44.93 -20.81 -24.34
N ALA A 84 -44.18 -20.31 -23.36
CA ALA A 84 -44.11 -20.87 -22.01
C ALA A 84 -44.22 -19.73 -20.98
N SER A 85 -45.30 -18.96 -21.08
CA SER A 85 -45.69 -17.99 -20.04
C SER A 85 -47.07 -18.36 -19.52
N GLN A 86 -47.12 -19.38 -18.66
CA GLN A 86 -48.23 -19.62 -17.76
C GLN A 86 -47.79 -20.65 -16.71
N ARG A 87 -47.83 -20.24 -15.44
CA ARG A 87 -47.53 -20.99 -14.19
C ARG A 87 -46.14 -20.81 -13.58
N PHE A 88 -45.78 -19.55 -13.29
CA PHE A 88 -45.14 -19.23 -12.01
C PHE A 88 -45.84 -18.00 -11.43
N LEU A 89 -47.08 -18.18 -10.96
CA LEU A 89 -47.64 -17.32 -9.92
C LEU A 89 -46.93 -17.69 -8.62
N SER A 90 -45.63 -17.38 -8.57
CA SER A 90 -44.89 -17.37 -7.31
C SER A 90 -45.62 -16.38 -6.42
N HIS A 91 -46.03 -16.83 -5.24
CA HIS A 91 -46.57 -15.97 -4.21
C HIS A 91 -45.65 -14.76 -4.10
N ARG A 92 -46.16 -13.57 -4.47
CA ARG A 92 -45.46 -12.31 -4.30
C ARG A 92 -45.40 -12.10 -2.79
N GLN A 93 -44.39 -12.67 -2.13
CA GLN A 93 -44.10 -12.43 -0.73
C GLN A 93 -43.62 -11.00 -0.64
N GLY A 94 -44.56 -10.08 -0.49
CA GLY A 94 -44.26 -8.71 -0.15
C GLY A 94 -43.59 -8.67 1.22
N TYR A 95 -42.56 -7.85 1.36
CA TYR A 95 -41.96 -7.58 2.66
C TYR A 95 -42.87 -6.60 3.42
N GLU A 96 -43.21 -6.90 4.67
CA GLU A 96 -43.99 -5.99 5.52
C GLU A 96 -43.23 -4.70 5.91
N ALA A 97 -41.94 -4.65 5.61
CA ALA A 97 -41.06 -3.56 5.96
C ALA A 97 -41.21 -2.32 5.07
N LYS A 98 -40.82 -1.17 5.65
CA LYS A 98 -40.68 0.08 4.92
C LYS A 98 -39.29 0.21 4.33
N TYR A 99 -39.23 0.83 3.16
CA TYR A 99 -38.02 1.12 2.42
C TYR A 99 -37.88 2.64 2.25
N PHE A 100 -36.67 3.16 2.41
CA PHE A 100 -36.41 4.61 2.45
C PHE A 100 -35.58 5.05 1.24
N LYS A 101 -36.15 5.91 0.38
CA LYS A 101 -35.41 6.59 -0.70
C LYS A 101 -34.98 7.97 -0.26
N CYS A 102 -33.86 8.48 -0.79
CA CYS A 102 -33.41 9.83 -0.42
C CYS A 102 -34.09 10.92 -1.25
N ARG A 103 -34.29 10.70 -2.55
CA ARG A 103 -34.83 11.71 -3.48
C ARG A 103 -36.12 11.34 -4.17
N CYS A 104 -36.19 10.14 -4.76
CA CYS A 104 -37.26 9.78 -5.69
C CYS A 104 -38.30 8.85 -5.06
N GLU A 105 -39.56 8.95 -5.47
CA GLU A 105 -40.68 8.17 -4.90
C GLU A 105 -40.86 6.81 -5.58
N GLY A 106 -41.50 5.86 -4.87
CA GLY A 106 -41.89 4.55 -5.42
C GLY A 106 -40.76 3.85 -6.17
N ASN A 107 -40.96 3.63 -7.47
CA ASN A 107 -40.03 2.96 -8.39
C ASN A 107 -39.09 3.93 -9.15
N GLN A 108 -39.10 5.22 -8.86
CA GLN A 108 -38.30 6.19 -9.61
C GLN A 108 -36.81 6.11 -9.29
N ALA A 109 -35.96 6.45 -10.26
CA ALA A 109 -34.53 6.63 -10.10
C ALA A 109 -34.09 8.05 -10.51
N TRP A 110 -33.00 8.52 -9.94
CA TRP A 110 -32.42 9.82 -10.21
C TRP A 110 -31.51 9.75 -11.45
N ASN A 111 -31.77 10.58 -12.47
CA ASN A 111 -30.96 10.62 -13.70
C ASN A 111 -29.88 11.73 -13.69
N GLY A 112 -29.74 12.46 -12.59
CA GLY A 112 -28.86 13.63 -12.49
C GLY A 112 -29.61 14.96 -12.37
N SER A 113 -30.80 15.07 -12.95
CA SER A 113 -31.64 16.28 -12.91
C SER A 113 -33.03 16.04 -12.32
N ASP A 114 -33.63 14.87 -12.59
CA ASP A 114 -35.01 14.56 -12.29
C ASP A 114 -35.18 13.10 -11.84
N CYS A 115 -36.31 12.82 -11.20
CA CYS A 115 -36.75 11.47 -10.88
C CYS A 115 -37.52 10.88 -12.06
N VAL A 116 -37.04 9.76 -12.60
CA VAL A 116 -37.59 9.09 -13.78
C VAL A 116 -38.14 7.72 -13.36
N ASP A 117 -39.35 7.39 -13.81
CA ASP A 117 -39.94 6.09 -13.57
C ASP A 117 -39.09 4.98 -14.21
N THR A 118 -38.64 4.03 -13.41
CA THR A 118 -37.85 2.87 -13.86
C THR A 118 -38.13 1.67 -12.95
N LEU A 119 -37.58 0.49 -13.25
CA LEU A 119 -37.72 -0.66 -12.34
C LEU A 119 -36.54 -0.70 -11.37
N THR A 120 -36.70 -0.08 -10.20
CA THR A 120 -35.66 -0.14 -9.16
C THR A 120 -35.70 -1.47 -8.39
N ARG A 121 -34.54 -2.09 -8.22
CA ARG A 121 -34.33 -3.35 -7.47
C ARG A 121 -33.42 -3.13 -6.28
N VAL A 122 -33.57 -3.94 -5.23
CA VAL A 122 -32.82 -4.03 -3.96
C VAL A 122 -32.30 -5.42 -3.61
N VAL A 123 -31.05 -5.50 -3.12
CA VAL A 123 -30.47 -6.74 -2.60
C VAL A 123 -30.96 -6.88 -1.16
N VAL A 124 -31.69 -7.94 -0.90
CA VAL A 124 -32.21 -8.31 0.42
C VAL A 124 -31.49 -9.56 0.88
N THR A 125 -30.94 -9.55 2.09
CA THR A 125 -30.28 -10.72 2.71
C THR A 125 -31.11 -11.21 3.87
N ASN A 126 -31.51 -12.47 3.83
CA ASN A 126 -32.13 -13.10 4.98
C ASN A 126 -31.02 -13.44 6.01
N PRO A 127 -31.06 -12.89 7.24
CA PRO A 127 -30.00 -13.09 8.22
C PRO A 127 -29.93 -14.53 8.74
N ASP A 128 -31.04 -15.27 8.71
CA ASP A 128 -31.12 -16.64 9.22
C ASP A 128 -30.53 -17.65 8.22
N THR A 129 -30.68 -17.39 6.92
CA THR A 129 -30.22 -18.31 5.86
C THR A 129 -28.94 -17.84 5.16
N GLY A 130 -28.58 -16.57 5.30
CA GLY A 130 -27.51 -15.93 4.54
C GLY A 130 -27.80 -15.76 3.04
N ILE A 131 -29.00 -16.15 2.57
CA ILE A 131 -29.37 -16.07 1.16
C ILE A 131 -29.63 -14.60 0.78
N THR A 132 -28.93 -14.15 -0.25
CA THR A 132 -29.11 -12.84 -0.87
C THR A 132 -30.02 -12.94 -2.10
N GLN A 133 -31.05 -12.10 -2.18
CA GLN A 133 -32.02 -12.06 -3.27
C GLN A 133 -32.16 -10.63 -3.81
N MET A 134 -32.31 -10.50 -5.13
CA MET A 134 -32.76 -9.26 -5.76
C MET A 134 -34.29 -9.16 -5.70
N SER A 135 -34.81 -8.10 -5.09
CA SER A 135 -36.23 -7.79 -4.96
C SER A 135 -36.57 -6.45 -5.61
N LEU A 136 -37.80 -6.27 -6.08
CA LEU A 136 -38.24 -4.95 -6.55
C LEU A 136 -38.51 -4.05 -5.34
N THR A 137 -38.29 -2.74 -5.49
CA THR A 137 -38.63 -1.78 -4.41
C THR A 137 -40.13 -1.78 -4.09
N ASP A 138 -40.98 -2.05 -5.08
CA ASP A 138 -42.42 -2.21 -4.91
C ASP A 138 -42.84 -3.48 -4.17
N ASP A 139 -41.92 -4.43 -3.95
CA ASP A 139 -42.23 -5.61 -3.13
C ASP A 139 -42.25 -5.26 -1.63
N PHE A 140 -41.88 -4.04 -1.23
CA PHE A 140 -41.95 -3.56 0.16
C PHE A 140 -43.29 -2.90 0.46
N ALA A 141 -43.78 -3.03 1.69
CA ALA A 141 -45.08 -2.49 2.14
C ALA A 141 -45.20 -0.97 1.99
N GLY A 142 -44.08 -0.25 1.93
CA GLY A 142 -44.09 1.16 1.57
C GLY A 142 -42.71 1.70 1.23
N VAL A 143 -42.65 2.52 0.17
CA VAL A 143 -41.48 3.31 -0.19
C VAL A 143 -41.71 4.74 0.26
N THR A 144 -40.86 5.24 1.14
CA THR A 144 -40.96 6.62 1.65
C THR A 144 -39.72 7.41 1.29
N VAL A 145 -39.91 8.62 0.78
CA VAL A 145 -38.83 9.56 0.56
C VAL A 145 -38.54 10.29 1.85
N ARG A 146 -37.32 10.15 2.37
CA ARG A 146 -36.85 10.92 3.52
C ARG A 146 -35.40 11.35 3.32
N ASN A 147 -35.12 12.60 3.66
CA ASN A 147 -33.75 13.01 3.87
C ASN A 147 -33.23 12.37 5.16
N VAL A 148 -32.06 11.75 5.07
CA VAL A 148 -31.36 11.23 6.24
C VAL A 148 -30.82 12.41 7.04
N VAL A 149 -31.42 12.61 8.22
CA VAL A 149 -30.94 13.52 9.25
C VAL A 149 -30.24 12.66 10.29
N CYS A 150 -28.92 12.82 10.38
CA CYS A 150 -28.13 12.10 11.36
C CYS A 150 -28.26 12.76 12.74
N PRO A 151 -28.31 11.95 13.83
CA PRO A 151 -28.08 12.47 15.17
C PRO A 151 -26.74 13.22 15.24
N TRP A 152 -26.60 14.16 16.18
CA TRP A 152 -25.50 15.13 16.18
C TRP A 152 -24.10 14.52 16.21
N ASP A 153 -23.97 13.32 16.74
CA ASP A 153 -22.74 12.55 16.87
C ASP A 153 -22.52 11.57 15.70
N HIS A 154 -23.48 11.40 14.79
CA HIS A 154 -23.36 10.47 13.68
C HIS A 154 -22.83 11.14 12.42
N VAL A 155 -22.06 10.40 11.63
CA VAL A 155 -21.59 10.87 10.33
C VAL A 155 -22.33 10.19 9.19
N LYS A 156 -22.67 10.97 8.17
CA LYS A 156 -23.32 10.51 6.95
C LYS A 156 -22.29 9.91 5.99
N MET A 157 -22.43 8.63 5.70
CA MET A 157 -21.59 7.88 4.76
C MET A 157 -22.31 7.61 3.44
N TYR A 158 -21.54 7.38 2.37
CA TYR A 158 -22.02 7.08 1.02
C TYR A 158 -21.46 5.73 0.56
N PHE A 159 -22.32 4.80 0.15
CA PHE A 159 -21.92 3.46 -0.33
C PHE A 159 -22.41 3.21 -1.75
N GLY A 160 -21.52 2.79 -2.66
CA GLY A 160 -21.83 2.45 -4.06
C GLY A 160 -21.84 0.94 -4.34
N LEU A 161 -22.35 0.51 -5.49
CA LEU A 161 -22.30 -0.91 -5.94
C LEU A 161 -20.95 -1.31 -6.54
N ASN A 162 -20.26 -0.35 -7.15
CA ASN A 162 -18.96 -0.57 -7.80
C ASN A 162 -17.79 -0.51 -6.82
N SER A 163 -18.05 -0.30 -5.53
CA SER A 163 -17.01 -0.38 -4.52
C SER A 163 -16.66 -1.83 -4.23
N ASP A 164 -15.43 -2.04 -3.76
CA ASP A 164 -14.89 -3.28 -3.20
C ASP A 164 -15.99 -4.09 -2.46
N PRO A 165 -16.08 -5.42 -2.64
CA PRO A 165 -17.02 -6.29 -1.94
C PRO A 165 -17.19 -5.99 -0.44
N ALA A 166 -16.14 -5.51 0.23
CA ALA A 166 -16.18 -5.06 1.62
C ALA A 166 -17.20 -3.93 1.89
N HIS A 167 -17.53 -3.12 0.88
CA HIS A 167 -18.46 -1.99 0.97
C HIS A 167 -19.88 -2.33 0.51
N GLN A 168 -20.15 -3.60 0.17
CA GLN A 168 -21.50 -4.01 -0.16
C GLN A 168 -22.38 -3.94 1.09
N PHE A 169 -23.52 -3.28 0.93
CA PHE A 169 -24.59 -3.29 1.91
C PHE A 169 -25.77 -4.05 1.33
N THR A 170 -26.59 -4.61 2.21
CA THR A 170 -27.83 -5.29 1.83
C THR A 170 -28.96 -4.82 2.74
N LEU A 171 -30.20 -5.02 2.32
CA LEU A 171 -31.34 -4.79 3.19
C LEU A 171 -31.71 -6.09 3.91
N LEU A 172 -32.16 -5.97 5.15
CA LEU A 172 -32.82 -7.08 5.82
C LEU A 172 -34.31 -7.10 5.46
N PRO A 173 -35.01 -8.26 5.56
CA PRO A 173 -36.46 -8.35 5.32
C PRO A 173 -37.29 -7.39 6.18
N LYS A 174 -36.77 -6.97 7.33
CA LYS A 174 -37.38 -5.97 8.22
C LYS A 174 -37.12 -4.51 7.82
N GLY A 175 -36.42 -4.26 6.71
CA GLY A 175 -36.17 -2.93 6.17
C GLY A 175 -35.07 -2.14 6.89
N THR A 176 -34.18 -2.81 7.63
CA THR A 176 -32.93 -2.18 8.10
C THR A 176 -31.81 -2.43 7.10
N LEU A 177 -30.86 -1.52 7.01
CA LEU A 177 -29.69 -1.68 6.16
C LEU A 177 -28.61 -2.44 6.93
N LEU A 178 -28.16 -3.58 6.38
CA LEU A 178 -27.05 -4.37 6.89
C LEU A 178 -25.77 -3.96 6.17
N TRP A 179 -24.75 -3.54 6.94
CA TRP A 179 -23.41 -3.27 6.43
C TRP A 179 -22.36 -3.67 7.48
N HIS A 180 -21.35 -4.43 7.07
CA HIS A 180 -20.37 -5.11 7.94
C HIS A 180 -20.99 -5.71 9.22
N GLN A 181 -22.00 -6.56 9.06
CA GLN A 181 -22.67 -7.27 10.16
C GLN A 181 -23.38 -6.36 11.19
N ARG A 182 -23.51 -5.05 10.90
CA ARG A 182 -24.29 -4.11 11.70
C ARG A 182 -25.51 -3.63 10.96
N GLU A 183 -26.58 -3.46 11.71
CA GLU A 183 -27.82 -2.91 11.21
C GLU A 183 -27.90 -1.41 11.44
N TYR A 184 -28.42 -0.71 10.44
CA TYR A 184 -28.62 0.73 10.46
C TYR A 184 -30.08 1.06 10.16
N GLU A 185 -30.72 1.76 11.10
CA GLU A 185 -32.11 2.20 10.97
C GLU A 185 -32.22 3.58 10.30
N HIS A 186 -31.18 4.41 10.42
CA HIS A 186 -31.11 5.76 9.88
C HIS A 186 -30.36 5.78 8.55
N TYR A 187 -31.04 5.34 7.51
CA TYR A 187 -30.52 5.36 6.15
C TYR A 187 -31.57 5.80 5.11
N CYS A 188 -31.09 6.06 3.90
CA CYS A 188 -31.90 6.14 2.68
C CYS A 188 -31.04 5.67 1.50
N ILE A 189 -31.67 5.22 0.42
CA ILE A 189 -31.00 4.74 -0.79
C ILE A 189 -31.47 5.56 -2.00
N ASP A 190 -30.53 6.03 -2.82
CA ASP A 190 -30.82 6.61 -4.14
C ASP A 190 -30.45 5.60 -5.23
N HIS A 191 -31.32 5.41 -6.21
CA HIS A 191 -31.03 4.69 -7.44
C HIS A 191 -30.59 5.70 -8.50
N ILE A 192 -29.45 5.48 -9.15
CA ILE A 192 -28.84 6.45 -10.08
C ILE A 192 -28.74 5.86 -11.48
N LEU A 193 -29.25 6.60 -12.47
CA LEU A 193 -29.17 6.27 -13.90
C LEU A 193 -27.98 6.99 -14.56
N ASN A 194 -27.37 6.40 -15.59
CA ASN A 194 -26.45 7.12 -16.49
C ASN A 194 -27.21 8.04 -17.44
N ALA A 195 -26.45 8.78 -18.25
CA ALA A 195 -26.97 9.57 -19.36
C ALA A 195 -27.82 8.75 -20.34
N GLU A 196 -27.55 7.44 -20.46
CA GLU A 196 -28.30 6.50 -21.29
C GLU A 196 -29.59 5.97 -20.62
N GLY A 197 -29.91 6.40 -19.39
CA GLY A 197 -31.11 5.95 -18.66
C GLY A 197 -31.01 4.53 -18.09
N ILE A 198 -29.85 3.90 -18.18
CA ILE A 198 -29.53 2.59 -17.60
C ILE A 198 -29.15 2.78 -16.14
N GLN A 199 -29.74 1.97 -15.26
CA GLN A 199 -29.40 1.96 -13.84
C GLN A 199 -27.96 1.48 -13.67
N ILE A 200 -27.05 2.39 -13.30
CA ILE A 200 -25.64 2.05 -13.12
C ILE A 200 -25.38 1.55 -11.70
N THR A 201 -25.93 2.28 -10.73
CA THR A 201 -25.55 2.16 -9.32
C THR A 201 -26.69 2.61 -8.42
N TRP A 202 -26.62 2.20 -7.17
CA TRP A 202 -27.29 2.91 -6.10
C TRP A 202 -26.29 3.48 -5.12
N GLU A 203 -26.74 4.47 -4.37
CA GLU A 203 -25.99 5.13 -3.33
C GLU A 203 -26.80 5.04 -2.02
N ALA A 204 -26.28 4.34 -1.01
CA ALA A 204 -26.86 4.41 0.32
C ALA A 204 -26.24 5.56 1.11
N ARG A 205 -27.09 6.33 1.78
CA ARG A 205 -26.72 7.34 2.77
C ARG A 205 -27.07 6.83 4.15
N VAL A 206 -26.06 6.63 4.99
CA VAL A 206 -26.23 5.97 6.29
C VAL A 206 -25.64 6.84 7.39
N CYS A 207 -26.33 6.95 8.52
CA CYS A 207 -25.77 7.56 9.73
C CYS A 207 -24.98 6.52 10.51
N VAL A 208 -23.68 6.75 10.65
CA VAL A 208 -22.77 5.87 11.38
C VAL A 208 -22.46 6.49 12.75
N PRO A 209 -22.73 5.80 13.86
CA PRO A 209 -22.44 6.30 15.21
C PRO A 209 -20.93 6.48 15.44
N PRO A 210 -20.52 7.28 16.43
CA PRO A 210 -19.11 7.43 16.79
C PRO A 210 -18.53 6.10 17.26
N PRO A 211 -17.41 5.63 16.67
CA PRO A 211 -16.83 4.36 17.07
C PRO A 211 -16.07 4.49 18.39
N ALA A 212 -15.80 3.35 19.03
CA ALA A 212 -14.93 3.27 20.19
C ALA A 212 -13.45 3.27 19.75
N VAL A 213 -12.66 4.22 20.26
CA VAL A 213 -11.22 4.33 19.98
C VAL A 213 -10.43 4.08 21.27
N PRO A 214 -9.47 3.14 21.27
CA PRO A 214 -8.58 2.93 22.42
C PRO A 214 -7.76 4.18 22.72
N ARG A 215 -7.84 4.73 23.95
CA ARG A 215 -7.09 5.91 24.38
C ARG A 215 -6.01 5.51 25.38
N CYS A 216 -4.79 6.01 25.22
CA CYS A 216 -3.63 5.57 26.03
C CYS A 216 -3.70 5.93 27.53
N CYS A 217 -4.79 6.56 27.99
CA CYS A 217 -4.74 7.53 29.08
C CYS A 217 -5.98 7.53 29.98
N LEU A 218 -6.83 6.51 29.92
CA LEU A 218 -8.12 6.55 30.62
C LEU A 218 -8.05 6.31 32.14
N ASP A 219 -6.99 5.65 32.63
CA ASP A 219 -6.90 5.21 34.04
C ASP A 219 -5.83 5.96 34.86
N ALA A 220 -5.58 7.23 34.57
CA ALA A 220 -4.62 8.04 35.34
C ALA A 220 -5.18 8.43 36.73
N GLN A 221 -5.45 7.46 37.60
CA GLN A 221 -5.59 7.70 39.05
C GLN A 221 -4.23 7.81 39.75
N ASP A 222 -3.16 7.23 39.17
CA ASP A 222 -1.84 7.11 39.83
C ASP A 222 -0.85 8.25 39.57
N GLY A 223 -1.28 9.37 38.97
CA GLY A 223 -0.45 10.58 38.84
C GLY A 223 0.82 10.44 37.98
N SER A 224 1.10 9.28 37.38
CA SER A 224 2.23 9.08 36.48
C SER A 224 1.84 9.44 35.04
N PHE A 225 2.41 10.53 34.55
CA PHE A 225 2.15 11.20 33.28
C PHE A 225 0.76 11.85 33.18
N PRO A 226 0.66 13.19 33.35
CA PRO A 226 -0.51 13.88 32.85
C PRO A 226 -0.53 13.62 31.36
N CYS A 227 -1.52 12.86 30.91
CA CYS A 227 -1.93 12.92 29.53
C CYS A 227 -2.07 14.41 29.24
N GLY A 228 -1.32 14.94 28.28
CA GLY A 228 -1.26 16.38 27.99
C GLY A 228 -2.60 16.96 27.51
N ASP A 229 -3.69 16.30 27.85
CA ASP A 229 -5.08 16.54 27.54
C ASP A 229 -5.71 17.64 28.43
N ASP A 230 -4.90 18.59 28.91
CA ASP A 230 -5.42 19.94 29.23
C ASP A 230 -5.89 20.68 27.96
N PHE A 231 -5.77 20.05 26.78
CA PHE A 231 -6.34 20.58 25.55
C PHE A 231 -7.87 20.63 25.65
N PRO A 232 -8.48 21.83 25.53
CA PRO A 232 -9.93 22.02 25.62
C PRO A 232 -10.72 21.46 24.41
N HIS A 233 -10.08 20.66 23.56
CA HIS A 233 -10.66 20.17 22.32
C HIS A 233 -11.11 18.70 22.45
N PRO A 234 -12.33 18.35 21.97
CA PRO A 234 -12.87 17.00 22.05
C PRO A 234 -11.95 15.99 21.35
N PHE A 235 -11.82 14.78 21.89
CA PHE A 235 -10.99 13.74 21.32
C PHE A 235 -11.64 13.21 20.03
N SER A 236 -11.05 13.52 18.89
CA SER A 236 -11.59 13.23 17.56
C SER A 236 -10.43 12.95 16.58
N PRO A 237 -9.84 11.74 16.66
CA PRO A 237 -8.85 11.33 15.67
C PRO A 237 -9.53 11.10 14.30
N PRO A 238 -8.84 11.38 13.18
CA PRO A 238 -9.35 11.06 11.86
C PRO A 238 -9.41 9.54 11.68
N ILE A 239 -10.57 9.00 11.30
CA ILE A 239 -10.76 7.56 11.05
C ILE A 239 -11.23 7.37 9.61
N LYS A 240 -10.55 6.47 8.90
CA LYS A 240 -10.88 6.11 7.53
C LYS A 240 -12.03 5.10 7.52
N ILE A 241 -13.08 5.39 6.77
CA ILE A 241 -14.11 4.43 6.38
C ILE A 241 -14.02 4.28 4.87
N GLY A 242 -13.64 3.08 4.43
CA GLY A 242 -13.32 2.82 3.02
C GLY A 242 -12.17 3.69 2.53
N GLU A 243 -12.47 4.56 1.55
CA GLU A 243 -11.50 5.51 1.00
C GLU A 243 -11.61 6.93 1.58
N THR A 244 -12.60 7.18 2.44
CA THR A 244 -12.87 8.51 2.97
C THR A 244 -12.43 8.65 4.43
N PHE A 245 -11.78 9.76 4.75
CA PHE A 245 -11.52 10.14 6.14
C PHE A 245 -12.74 10.83 6.73
N VAL A 246 -13.14 10.37 7.90
CA VAL A 246 -14.32 10.84 8.61
C VAL A 246 -13.88 11.40 9.95
N ASN A 247 -14.39 12.58 10.28
CA ASN A 247 -14.16 13.25 11.56
C ASN A 247 -15.47 13.30 12.32
N TRP A 248 -15.54 12.60 13.45
CA TRP A 248 -16.66 12.72 14.40
C TRP A 248 -16.45 13.93 15.29
N PRO A 249 -17.49 14.61 15.79
CA PRO A 249 -17.30 15.69 16.76
C PRO A 249 -16.55 15.22 18.01
N GLU A 250 -16.88 14.02 18.48
CA GLU A 250 -16.25 13.33 19.59
C GLU A 250 -16.42 11.82 19.39
N VAL A 251 -15.36 11.04 19.64
CA VAL A 251 -15.43 9.58 19.58
C VAL A 251 -15.62 8.97 20.95
N THR A 252 -16.26 7.80 21.02
CA THR A 252 -16.28 7.03 22.28
C THR A 252 -14.87 6.55 22.56
N THR A 253 -14.42 6.57 23.82
CA THR A 253 -13.07 6.11 24.18
C THR A 253 -13.14 4.87 25.07
N VAL A 254 -12.22 3.94 24.83
CA VAL A 254 -12.05 2.71 25.63
C VAL A 254 -10.61 2.61 26.11
N ALA A 255 -10.38 1.94 27.25
CA ALA A 255 -9.04 1.84 27.83
C ALA A 255 -8.08 1.15 26.84
N GLY A 256 -7.00 1.84 26.49
CA GLY A 256 -5.92 1.26 25.69
C GLY A 256 -5.03 0.34 26.52
N ARG A 257 -4.39 -0.64 25.85
CA ARG A 257 -3.37 -1.49 26.48
C ARG A 257 -2.12 -0.66 26.81
N LYS A 258 -1.59 -0.80 28.02
CA LYS A 258 -0.26 -0.31 28.40
C LYS A 258 0.78 -1.37 28.08
N CYS A 259 1.94 -0.94 27.59
CA CYS A 259 3.01 -1.87 27.27
C CYS A 259 3.61 -2.48 28.54
N GLU A 260 3.89 -3.78 28.49
CA GLU A 260 4.53 -4.51 29.57
C GLU A 260 6.04 -4.22 29.65
N GLN A 261 6.71 -4.64 30.73
CA GLN A 261 8.15 -4.36 30.94
C GLN A 261 9.07 -4.88 29.83
N ASN A 262 8.64 -5.93 29.10
CA ASN A 262 9.37 -6.54 27.99
C ASN A 262 8.92 -6.04 26.62
N GLU A 263 8.02 -5.05 26.58
CA GLU A 263 7.52 -4.46 25.35
C GLU A 263 8.10 -3.05 25.17
N ARG A 264 8.40 -2.70 23.92
CA ARG A 264 8.75 -1.34 23.50
C ARG A 264 7.53 -0.66 22.92
N GLU A 265 7.39 0.60 23.29
CA GLU A 265 6.41 1.50 22.70
C GLU A 265 6.87 1.94 21.31
N ILE A 266 6.02 1.75 20.30
CA ILE A 266 6.22 2.31 18.97
C ILE A 266 5.12 3.34 18.72
N SER A 267 5.54 4.57 18.47
CA SER A 267 4.65 5.70 18.15
C SER A 267 4.55 5.90 16.64
N LEU A 268 3.32 5.86 16.12
CA LEU A 268 2.95 5.96 14.71
C LEU A 268 2.11 7.23 14.48
N PRO A 269 2.64 8.24 13.76
CA PRO A 269 1.89 9.46 13.47
C PRO A 269 0.76 9.18 12.48
N LEU A 270 -0.47 9.45 12.90
CA LEU A 270 -1.66 9.25 12.09
C LEU A 270 -1.77 10.31 10.98
N ASN A 271 -2.47 9.98 9.91
CA ASN A 271 -2.71 10.86 8.75
C ASN A 271 -1.45 11.24 7.95
N THR A 272 -0.43 10.38 7.97
CA THR A 272 0.82 10.56 7.21
C THR A 272 0.89 9.71 5.93
N GLY A 273 -0.23 9.08 5.54
CA GLY A 273 -0.29 8.04 4.50
C GLY A 273 0.30 6.69 4.95
N LYS A 274 1.24 6.71 5.91
CA LYS A 274 1.88 5.52 6.49
C LYS A 274 1.10 4.90 7.63
N SER A 275 0.25 5.64 8.33
CA SER A 275 -0.64 5.07 9.33
C SER A 275 -1.94 5.85 9.44
N HIS A 276 -3.03 5.13 9.67
CA HIS A 276 -4.38 5.66 9.85
C HIS A 276 -5.23 4.70 10.68
N LEU A 277 -6.25 5.25 11.33
CA LEU A 277 -7.30 4.43 11.92
C LEU A 277 -8.26 4.02 10.80
N PHE A 278 -8.74 2.79 10.83
CA PHE A 278 -9.67 2.23 9.86
C PHE A 278 -10.85 1.60 10.60
N TYR A 279 -12.06 2.02 10.27
CA TYR A 279 -13.27 1.49 10.89
C TYR A 279 -13.91 0.44 9.98
N GLU A 280 -14.01 -0.79 10.49
CA GLU A 280 -14.58 -1.93 9.80
C GLU A 280 -15.31 -2.84 10.80
N SER A 281 -16.46 -3.38 10.41
CA SER A 281 -17.22 -4.34 11.23
C SER A 281 -17.52 -3.86 12.66
N GLY A 282 -17.67 -2.55 12.84
CA GLY A 282 -18.01 -1.98 14.13
C GLY A 282 -16.85 -1.75 15.09
N ALA A 283 -15.62 -2.04 14.66
CA ALA A 283 -14.42 -1.83 15.44
C ALA A 283 -13.46 -0.89 14.70
N VAL A 284 -12.63 -0.18 15.47
CA VAL A 284 -11.53 0.62 14.91
C VAL A 284 -10.28 -0.24 14.96
N SER A 285 -9.64 -0.38 13.81
CA SER A 285 -8.33 -0.98 13.66
C SER A 285 -7.30 0.10 13.36
N LEU A 286 -6.07 -0.11 13.81
CA LEU A 286 -4.92 0.66 13.35
C LEU A 286 -4.39 -0.02 12.09
N VAL A 287 -4.26 0.75 11.02
CA VAL A 287 -3.64 0.32 9.77
C VAL A 287 -2.36 1.12 9.58
N TRP A 288 -1.24 0.44 9.41
CA TRP A 288 0.03 1.10 9.17
C TRP A 288 0.89 0.33 8.20
N THR A 289 1.78 1.05 7.55
CA THR A 289 2.78 0.51 6.67
C THR A 289 4.07 0.41 7.47
N THR A 290 4.54 -0.82 7.67
CA THR A 290 5.85 -1.07 8.24
C THR A 290 6.94 -0.39 7.38
N PRO A 291 8.16 -0.20 7.89
CA PRO A 291 9.25 0.35 7.08
C PRO A 291 9.56 -0.48 5.80
N TYR A 292 8.95 -1.66 5.64
CA TYR A 292 9.12 -2.59 4.52
C TYR A 292 7.95 -2.57 3.53
N PHE A 293 7.10 -1.54 3.58
CA PHE A 293 5.92 -1.39 2.72
C PHE A 293 4.81 -2.44 2.94
N PHE A 294 4.93 -3.30 3.96
CA PHE A 294 3.84 -4.19 4.35
C PHE A 294 2.78 -3.42 5.14
N LYS A 295 1.53 -3.60 4.75
CA LYS A 295 0.37 -3.04 5.44
C LYS A 295 -0.03 -4.01 6.57
N GLU A 296 0.20 -3.60 7.81
CA GLU A 296 -0.28 -4.29 8.99
C GLU A 296 -1.60 -3.67 9.45
N THR A 297 -2.48 -4.52 9.98
CA THR A 297 -3.77 -4.13 10.53
C THR A 297 -3.91 -4.77 11.91
N GLN A 298 -4.22 -3.95 12.92
CA GLN A 298 -4.31 -4.38 14.32
C GLN A 298 -5.58 -3.84 14.94
N GLN A 299 -6.42 -4.74 15.43
CA GLN A 299 -7.68 -4.38 16.11
C GLN A 299 -7.49 -4.16 17.62
N GLU A 300 -6.49 -4.78 18.23
CA GLU A 300 -6.26 -4.74 19.69
C GLU A 300 -4.80 -4.46 20.03
N GLY A 301 -4.51 -3.97 21.23
CA GLY A 301 -3.13 -3.73 21.67
C GLY A 301 -2.49 -2.45 21.13
N PHE A 302 -3.31 -1.55 20.59
CA PHE A 302 -2.93 -0.17 20.30
C PHE A 302 -3.73 0.81 21.14
N CYS A 303 -3.24 2.04 21.24
CA CYS A 303 -3.94 3.15 21.84
C CYS A 303 -3.62 4.45 21.08
N VAL A 304 -4.47 5.45 21.18
CA VAL A 304 -4.33 6.73 20.47
C VAL A 304 -4.22 7.86 21.50
N ARG A 305 -3.30 8.78 21.24
CA ARG A 305 -3.10 10.00 22.02
C ARG A 305 -2.79 11.18 21.11
N ARG A 306 -2.84 12.40 21.66
CA ARG A 306 -2.31 13.58 20.98
C ARG A 306 -0.80 13.68 21.17
N ASP A 307 -0.12 14.23 20.17
CA ASP A 307 1.27 14.68 20.31
C ASP A 307 1.32 16.15 20.77
N GLU A 308 2.54 16.64 21.02
CA GLU A 308 2.80 18.03 21.44
C GLU A 308 2.35 19.07 20.41
N ARG A 309 2.14 18.67 19.14
CA ARG A 309 1.71 19.55 18.05
C ARG A 309 0.19 19.52 17.85
N GLY A 310 -0.54 18.76 18.68
CA GLY A 310 -1.98 18.54 18.54
C GLY A 310 -2.36 17.54 17.43
N GLY A 311 -1.38 16.91 16.79
CA GLY A 311 -1.61 15.77 15.91
C GLY A 311 -1.96 14.51 16.70
N TYR A 312 -2.45 13.48 16.03
CA TYR A 312 -2.73 12.19 16.67
C TYR A 312 -1.62 11.19 16.38
N VAL A 313 -1.24 10.46 17.42
CA VAL A 313 -0.25 9.38 17.35
C VAL A 313 -0.92 8.13 17.91
N ALA A 314 -0.85 7.05 17.14
CA ALA A 314 -1.17 5.72 17.64
C ALA A 314 0.09 5.12 18.24
N THR A 315 -0.04 4.58 19.44
CA THR A 315 0.99 3.82 20.13
C THR A 315 0.62 2.35 20.05
N ILE A 316 1.58 1.51 19.64
CA ILE A 316 1.49 0.05 19.72
C ILE A 316 2.56 -0.48 20.66
N CYS A 317 2.24 -1.58 21.34
CA CYS A 317 3.20 -2.31 22.15
C CYS A 317 3.78 -3.45 21.33
N HIS A 318 5.09 -3.44 21.17
CA HIS A 318 5.81 -4.47 20.44
C HIS A 318 6.78 -5.17 21.37
N GLU A 319 6.78 -6.49 21.36
CA GLU A 319 7.69 -7.28 22.18
C GLU A 319 9.15 -7.00 21.79
N ASP A 320 9.99 -6.66 22.78
CA ASP A 320 11.40 -6.38 22.55
C ASP A 320 12.13 -7.70 22.30
N GLN A 321 12.34 -7.98 21.01
CA GLN A 321 12.93 -9.23 20.58
C GLN A 321 14.36 -9.46 21.10
N ALA A 322 15.09 -8.38 21.44
CA ALA A 322 16.39 -8.50 22.10
C ALA A 322 16.23 -8.89 23.57
N ALA A 323 15.26 -8.31 24.29
CA ALA A 323 14.99 -8.64 25.68
C ALA A 323 14.45 -10.07 25.82
N VAL A 324 13.52 -10.49 24.95
CA VAL A 324 13.03 -11.88 24.91
C VAL A 324 14.17 -12.86 24.67
N HIS A 325 15.05 -12.55 23.71
CA HIS A 325 16.20 -13.40 23.46
C HIS A 325 17.13 -13.48 24.68
N GLN A 326 17.43 -12.35 25.32
CA GLN A 326 18.27 -12.34 26.51
C GLN A 326 17.66 -13.15 27.67
N ASN A 327 16.35 -13.05 27.87
CA ASN A 327 15.63 -13.73 28.95
C ASN A 327 15.48 -15.24 28.70
N SER A 328 15.27 -15.64 27.45
CA SER A 328 14.98 -17.04 27.09
C SER A 328 16.22 -17.86 26.71
N CYS A 329 17.26 -17.21 26.19
CA CYS A 329 18.38 -17.90 25.50
C CYS A 329 19.68 -17.96 26.30
N GLY A 330 19.69 -17.57 27.57
CA GLY A 330 20.92 -17.37 28.35
C GLY A 330 21.94 -18.51 28.28
N ASN A 331 21.49 -19.77 28.40
CA ASN A 331 22.35 -20.97 28.34
C ASN A 331 21.88 -22.01 27.30
N VAL A 332 20.92 -21.63 26.43
CA VAL A 332 20.29 -22.54 25.47
C VAL A 332 20.44 -21.96 24.07
N THR A 333 20.66 -22.82 23.07
CA THR A 333 20.66 -22.37 21.68
C THR A 333 19.26 -21.92 21.32
N CYS A 334 19.16 -20.71 20.78
CA CYS A 334 17.90 -20.19 20.28
C CYS A 334 17.94 -20.03 18.77
N VAL A 335 16.84 -20.38 18.13
CA VAL A 335 16.56 -20.03 16.73
C VAL A 335 15.23 -19.31 16.69
N ARG A 336 15.05 -18.48 15.67
CA ARG A 336 13.84 -17.65 15.56
C ARG A 336 13.02 -18.07 14.35
N LYS A 337 11.77 -18.43 14.60
CA LYS A 337 10.75 -18.72 13.60
C LYS A 337 9.89 -17.48 13.38
N CYS A 338 9.55 -17.16 12.13
CA CYS A 338 8.79 -15.94 11.85
C CYS A 338 7.34 -16.01 12.36
N CYS A 339 6.65 -17.12 12.11
CA CYS A 339 5.27 -17.34 12.55
C CYS A 339 5.19 -18.21 13.81
N PRO A 340 4.11 -18.10 14.61
CA PRO A 340 3.87 -18.96 15.77
C PRO A 340 3.91 -20.46 15.47
N GLU A 341 3.90 -21.27 16.53
CA GLU A 341 3.77 -22.72 16.44
C GLU A 341 2.49 -23.13 15.68
N GLY A 342 2.57 -24.16 14.84
CA GLY A 342 1.44 -24.61 14.03
C GLY A 342 1.10 -23.70 12.83
N GLN A 343 1.89 -22.66 12.56
CA GLN A 343 1.64 -21.72 11.47
C GLN A 343 2.79 -21.66 10.46
N ILE A 344 2.48 -21.22 9.23
CA ILE A 344 3.41 -21.02 8.11
C ILE A 344 3.19 -19.61 7.52
N HIS A 345 4.20 -19.06 6.84
CA HIS A 345 4.12 -17.73 6.26
C HIS A 345 3.40 -17.74 4.90
N SER A 346 2.44 -16.82 4.72
CA SER A 346 1.81 -16.54 3.42
C SER A 346 2.66 -15.56 2.61
N GLU A 347 2.59 -15.59 1.29
CA GLU A 347 3.20 -14.56 0.42
C GLU A 347 2.70 -13.15 0.75
N GLU A 348 1.44 -13.04 1.19
CA GLU A 348 0.77 -11.80 1.61
C GLU A 348 1.14 -11.34 3.04
N THR A 349 2.22 -11.87 3.62
CA THR A 349 2.80 -11.45 4.90
C THR A 349 1.96 -11.64 6.16
N TYR A 350 1.00 -12.57 6.16
CA TYR A 350 0.38 -13.08 7.38
C TYR A 350 0.74 -14.53 7.63
N CYS A 351 0.57 -14.96 8.88
CA CYS A 351 0.77 -16.34 9.29
C CYS A 351 -0.54 -17.12 9.13
N LEU A 352 -0.46 -18.29 8.52
CA LEU A 352 -1.59 -19.19 8.26
C LEU A 352 -1.44 -20.47 9.07
N PRO A 353 -2.53 -21.06 9.61
CA PRO A 353 -2.46 -22.39 10.18
C PRO A 353 -2.03 -23.42 9.13
N VAL A 354 -1.15 -24.33 9.49
CA VAL A 354 -0.71 -25.41 8.58
C VAL A 354 -1.84 -26.41 8.34
N LYS A 355 -1.89 -26.97 7.14
CA LYS A 355 -2.84 -28.06 6.78
C LYS A 355 -2.26 -29.44 7.04
N HIS A 356 -0.94 -29.57 6.93
CA HIS A 356 -0.21 -30.82 7.12
C HIS A 356 1.08 -30.57 7.92
N GLU A 357 1.49 -31.52 8.75
CA GLU A 357 2.72 -31.42 9.54
C GLU A 357 4.00 -31.31 8.68
N SER A 358 3.99 -31.83 7.46
CA SER A 358 5.10 -31.70 6.51
C SER A 358 5.37 -30.26 6.08
N GLN A 359 4.42 -29.34 6.34
CA GLN A 359 4.58 -27.92 6.04
C GLN A 359 5.28 -27.18 7.17
N LEU A 360 5.37 -27.76 8.37
CA LEU A 360 6.02 -27.14 9.51
C LEU A 360 7.52 -27.02 9.24
N TRP A 361 8.03 -25.80 9.43
CA TRP A 361 9.46 -25.56 9.37
C TRP A 361 10.17 -26.30 10.51
N LYS A 362 11.27 -26.97 10.18
CA LYS A 362 12.17 -27.59 11.14
C LYS A 362 13.58 -27.05 10.89
N PRO A 363 14.32 -26.62 11.92
CA PRO A 363 15.67 -26.12 11.75
C PRO A 363 16.58 -27.24 11.25
N ASN A 364 17.43 -26.91 10.28
CA ASN A 364 18.46 -27.80 9.75
C ASN A 364 19.81 -27.15 9.99
N PHE A 365 20.60 -27.76 10.88
CA PHE A 365 21.90 -27.23 11.28
C PHE A 365 23.02 -27.80 10.43
N VAL A 366 24.00 -26.96 10.12
CA VAL A 366 25.25 -27.37 9.48
C VAL A 366 26.41 -27.14 10.44
N ASP A 367 27.44 -27.99 10.32
CA ASP A 367 28.72 -27.79 11.00
C ASP A 367 29.45 -26.55 10.46
N ALA A 368 30.43 -26.03 11.22
CA ALA A 368 31.28 -24.91 10.86
C ALA A 368 32.01 -25.12 9.52
N ASP A 369 32.30 -26.37 9.16
CA ASP A 369 32.92 -26.76 7.89
C ASP A 369 31.92 -26.83 6.71
N LEU A 370 30.64 -26.48 6.92
CA LEU A 370 29.55 -26.43 5.93
C LEU A 370 29.24 -27.75 5.21
N GLY A 371 29.93 -28.84 5.53
CA GLY A 371 29.86 -30.12 4.79
C GLY A 371 28.98 -31.20 5.41
N THR A 372 28.66 -31.12 6.70
CA THR A 372 27.95 -32.17 7.44
C THR A 372 26.72 -31.62 8.15
N SER A 373 25.57 -32.28 7.94
CA SER A 373 24.38 -32.02 8.76
C SER A 373 24.70 -32.33 10.21
N ALA A 374 24.53 -31.35 11.07
CA ALA A 374 24.76 -31.49 12.50
C ALA A 374 23.49 -32.03 13.17
N THR A 375 23.65 -32.87 14.20
CA THR A 375 22.51 -33.35 14.98
C THR A 375 21.88 -32.20 15.77
N PRO A 376 20.54 -32.10 15.84
CA PRO A 376 19.88 -31.09 16.65
C PRO A 376 20.39 -31.12 18.10
N LEU A 377 20.74 -29.97 18.65
CA LEU A 377 21.13 -29.86 20.05
C LEU A 377 19.94 -30.24 20.95
N ASP A 378 20.16 -31.03 22.01
CA ASP A 378 19.12 -31.43 22.96
C ASP A 378 18.45 -30.22 23.67
N ASN A 379 19.10 -29.05 23.65
CA ASN A 379 18.66 -27.81 24.31
C ASN A 379 18.35 -26.68 23.31
N LEU A 380 17.52 -26.96 22.29
CA LEU A 380 17.07 -25.96 21.33
C LEU A 380 15.77 -25.28 21.77
N THR A 381 15.77 -23.95 21.84
CA THR A 381 14.56 -23.14 22.06
C THR A 381 14.18 -22.39 20.80
N ILE A 382 12.92 -22.51 20.36
CA ILE A 382 12.40 -21.77 19.21
C ILE A 382 11.67 -20.53 19.72
N LEU A 383 12.20 -19.35 19.37
CA LEU A 383 11.51 -18.08 19.57
C LEU A 383 10.62 -17.78 18.38
N TYR A 384 9.55 -17.03 18.59
CA TYR A 384 8.61 -16.67 17.53
C TYR A 384 8.61 -15.16 17.27
N GLY A 385 8.21 -14.77 16.07
CA GLY A 385 8.03 -13.37 15.69
C GLY A 385 9.16 -12.80 14.83
N ARG A 386 8.80 -11.77 14.07
CA ARG A 386 9.70 -11.08 13.13
C ARG A 386 10.63 -10.10 13.85
N PRO A 387 11.87 -9.90 13.35
CA PRO A 387 12.73 -8.86 13.90
C PRO A 387 12.28 -7.47 13.45
N HIS A 388 12.51 -6.46 14.28
CA HIS A 388 12.08 -5.08 14.04
C HIS A 388 13.18 -4.24 13.37
N CYS A 389 13.40 -4.48 12.08
CA CYS A 389 14.51 -3.90 11.31
C CYS A 389 14.26 -4.01 9.80
N PHE A 390 14.94 -3.22 8.96
CA PHE A 390 14.84 -3.34 7.50
C PHE A 390 15.07 -4.76 7.01
N LEU A 391 14.00 -5.45 6.60
CA LEU A 391 14.04 -6.87 6.27
C LEU A 391 14.50 -7.08 4.83
N TYR A 392 15.46 -7.97 4.67
CA TYR A 392 15.82 -8.63 3.42
C TYR A 392 15.19 -10.02 3.40
N VAL A 393 14.51 -10.37 2.30
CA VAL A 393 14.00 -11.73 2.09
C VAL A 393 15.08 -12.52 1.38
N ALA A 394 15.73 -13.44 2.10
CA ALA A 394 16.65 -14.39 1.49
C ALA A 394 15.85 -15.57 0.93
N ASP A 395 15.74 -15.65 -0.40
CA ASP A 395 15.05 -16.72 -1.13
C ASP A 395 16.03 -17.54 -2.00
N PRO A 396 16.52 -18.69 -1.49
CA PRO A 396 17.41 -19.58 -2.25
C PRO A 396 16.79 -20.15 -3.53
N SER A 397 15.46 -20.10 -3.69
CA SER A 397 14.77 -20.63 -4.86
C SER A 397 14.75 -19.66 -6.04
N GLU A 398 14.87 -18.36 -5.77
CA GLU A 398 14.92 -17.31 -6.80
C GLU A 398 16.35 -16.87 -7.10
N ASN A 399 17.22 -16.83 -6.09
CA ASN A 399 18.58 -16.30 -6.21
C ASN A 399 19.59 -17.17 -5.45
N GLU A 400 20.59 -17.71 -6.14
CA GLU A 400 21.60 -18.55 -5.51
C GLU A 400 22.46 -17.81 -4.48
N ASN A 401 22.56 -16.48 -4.58
CA ASN A 401 23.26 -15.66 -3.59
C ASN A 401 22.48 -15.53 -2.27
N ASP A 402 21.22 -15.95 -2.24
CA ASP A 402 20.35 -15.91 -1.06
C ASP A 402 20.31 -17.24 -0.32
N LYS A 403 21.20 -18.18 -0.69
CA LYS A 403 21.45 -19.38 0.11
C LYS A 403 21.86 -18.95 1.53
N PHE A 404 21.32 -19.65 2.52
CA PHE A 404 21.68 -19.44 3.91
C PHE A 404 21.79 -20.78 4.63
N HIS A 405 22.57 -20.80 5.70
CA HIS A 405 22.78 -21.97 6.54
C HIS A 405 22.61 -21.59 8.01
N MET A 406 22.10 -22.50 8.83
CA MET A 406 21.94 -22.27 10.26
C MET A 406 23.02 -23.04 11.03
N PHE A 407 23.76 -22.37 11.90
CA PHE A 407 24.78 -22.99 12.74
C PHE A 407 24.20 -23.46 14.07
N GLU A 408 24.91 -24.38 14.75
CA GLU A 408 24.51 -24.97 16.04
C GLU A 408 24.35 -23.95 17.17
N ASN A 409 25.01 -22.79 17.06
CA ASN A 409 24.85 -21.67 17.99
C ASN A 409 23.61 -20.82 17.72
N GLY A 410 22.85 -21.16 16.67
CA GLY A 410 21.66 -20.44 16.23
C GLY A 410 21.94 -19.29 15.26
N ASP A 411 23.19 -19.01 14.89
CA ASP A 411 23.46 -17.96 13.90
C ASP A 411 23.03 -18.39 12.50
N LEU A 412 22.53 -17.44 11.71
CA LEU A 412 22.22 -17.60 10.29
C LEU A 412 23.39 -17.09 9.46
N PHE A 413 24.04 -17.97 8.70
CA PHE A 413 25.15 -17.65 7.83
C PHE A 413 24.71 -17.49 6.38
N SER A 414 25.07 -16.37 5.77
CA SER A 414 24.90 -16.12 4.34
C SER A 414 26.25 -16.21 3.62
N PRO A 415 26.46 -17.21 2.73
CA PRO A 415 27.74 -17.39 2.04
C PRO A 415 28.11 -16.24 1.09
N SER A 416 27.12 -15.56 0.51
CA SER A 416 27.36 -14.49 -0.47
C SER A 416 27.95 -13.23 0.17
N SER A 417 27.52 -12.89 1.39
CA SER A 417 28.04 -11.77 2.16
C SER A 417 29.15 -12.16 3.14
N ASN A 418 29.34 -13.47 3.37
CA ASN A 418 30.19 -14.03 4.42
C ASN A 418 29.89 -13.42 5.80
N TYR A 419 28.60 -13.21 6.08
CA TYR A 419 28.10 -12.59 7.31
C TYR A 419 27.26 -13.58 8.12
N ARG A 420 27.28 -13.41 9.45
CA ARG A 420 26.53 -14.23 10.41
C ARG A 420 25.53 -13.33 11.16
N ASP A 421 24.25 -13.57 10.95
CA ASP A 421 23.18 -12.87 11.65
C ASP A 421 22.78 -13.65 12.91
N PRO A 422 22.84 -13.03 14.10
CA PRO A 422 22.37 -13.67 15.32
C PRO A 422 20.84 -13.84 15.34
N PRO A 423 20.28 -14.72 16.20
CA PRO A 423 18.83 -14.98 16.29
C PRO A 423 17.95 -13.77 16.61
N THR A 424 18.53 -12.64 17.04
CA THR A 424 17.83 -11.36 17.24
C THR A 424 17.61 -10.60 15.94
N ARG A 425 18.31 -10.98 14.86
CA ARG A 425 18.37 -10.26 13.59
C ARG A 425 17.77 -10.99 12.41
N TYR A 426 17.31 -12.22 12.58
CA TYR A 426 16.65 -12.93 11.51
C TYR A 426 15.46 -13.72 12.05
N CYS A 427 14.54 -14.10 11.18
CA CYS A 427 13.66 -15.24 11.45
C CYS A 427 13.59 -16.13 10.20
N VAL A 428 13.40 -17.43 10.38
CA VAL A 428 13.25 -18.40 9.27
C VAL A 428 11.87 -19.02 9.34
N ASP A 429 11.23 -19.23 8.19
CA ASP A 429 10.00 -20.00 8.13
C ASP A 429 9.85 -20.66 6.76
N ASN A 430 8.86 -21.54 6.66
CA ASN A 430 8.36 -21.98 5.39
C ASN A 430 7.37 -20.95 4.84
N PHE A 431 7.37 -20.77 3.52
CA PHE A 431 6.52 -19.83 2.80
C PHE A 431 5.72 -20.60 1.77
N VAL A 432 4.41 -20.33 1.72
CA VAL A 432 3.53 -20.85 0.67
C VAL A 432 3.54 -19.87 -0.49
N THR A 433 4.09 -20.30 -1.64
CA THR A 433 4.08 -19.49 -2.87
C THR A 433 2.71 -19.53 -3.56
N THR A 434 2.45 -18.62 -4.49
CA THR A 434 1.29 -18.66 -5.41
C THR A 434 1.03 -20.04 -6.04
N ASP A 435 2.09 -20.76 -6.40
CA ASP A 435 2.04 -22.14 -6.93
C ASP A 435 1.69 -23.22 -5.90
N LYS A 436 1.41 -22.84 -4.65
CA LYS A 436 1.24 -23.73 -3.49
C LYS A 436 2.49 -24.57 -3.19
N LYS A 437 3.67 -24.14 -3.66
CA LYS A 437 4.94 -24.76 -3.27
C LYS A 437 5.37 -24.21 -1.93
N ILE A 438 6.06 -25.04 -1.17
CA ILE A 438 6.59 -24.68 0.14
C ILE A 438 8.08 -24.46 -0.03
N VAL A 439 8.54 -23.24 0.25
CA VAL A 439 9.94 -22.86 0.18
C VAL A 439 10.37 -22.28 1.51
N THR A 440 11.55 -22.65 2.00
CA THR A 440 12.10 -22.08 3.22
C THR A 440 12.81 -20.77 2.89
N LYS A 441 12.37 -19.67 3.50
CA LYS A 441 12.99 -18.34 3.33
C LYS A 441 13.41 -17.80 4.70
N ALA A 442 14.37 -16.88 4.70
CA ALA A 442 14.77 -16.15 5.88
C ALA A 442 14.45 -14.66 5.72
N LEU A 443 13.93 -14.03 6.77
CA LEU A 443 13.78 -12.58 6.87
C LEU A 443 14.92 -12.05 7.74
N ILE A 444 15.85 -11.31 7.15
CA ILE A 444 17.11 -10.89 7.77
C ILE A 444 17.15 -9.36 7.93
N CYS A 445 17.61 -8.88 9.08
CA CYS A 445 17.87 -7.46 9.32
C CYS A 445 19.05 -6.95 8.51
N LEU A 446 18.79 -5.99 7.64
CA LEU A 446 19.81 -5.13 7.06
C LEU A 446 20.23 -4.08 8.08
N ASP A 447 21.53 -4.00 8.34
CA ASP A 447 22.10 -2.96 9.18
C ASP A 447 21.73 -1.58 8.63
N GLN A 448 21.14 -0.74 9.49
CA GLN A 448 20.80 0.63 9.10
C GLN A 448 22.03 1.44 8.66
N GLN A 449 23.23 1.08 9.14
CA GLN A 449 24.49 1.72 8.71
C GLN A 449 24.93 1.31 7.29
N THR A 450 24.52 0.13 6.84
CA THR A 450 24.68 -0.33 5.46
C THR A 450 23.34 -0.39 4.75
N GLN A 451 22.38 0.46 5.12
CA GLN A 451 21.49 0.95 4.09
C GLN A 451 22.44 1.50 3.02
N PRO A 452 22.46 0.97 1.79
CA PRO A 452 23.20 1.62 0.75
C PRO A 452 22.65 3.04 0.74
N VAL A 453 23.48 3.98 1.20
CA VAL A 453 23.29 5.40 0.99
C VAL A 453 23.17 5.67 -0.52
N CYS A 454 23.43 4.67 -1.37
CA CYS A 454 23.15 4.61 -2.79
C CYS A 454 21.67 4.30 -3.18
N ALA A 455 20.83 3.68 -2.35
CA ALA A 455 19.46 3.27 -2.75
C ALA A 455 18.34 4.20 -2.27
N ILE A 456 18.45 4.85 -1.10
CA ILE A 456 17.35 5.68 -0.55
C ILE A 456 17.74 7.15 -0.33
N LYS A 457 19.02 7.44 -0.10
CA LYS A 457 19.55 8.69 -0.65
C LYS A 457 19.77 8.38 -2.12
N ALA A 458 18.73 8.56 -2.92
CA ALA A 458 18.88 8.77 -4.35
C ALA A 458 19.99 9.82 -4.48
N ASN A 459 21.21 9.35 -4.75
CA ASN A 459 22.34 10.22 -4.91
C ASN A 459 21.86 11.19 -5.98
N PRO A 460 21.75 12.51 -5.70
CA PRO A 460 21.11 13.44 -6.62
C PRO A 460 21.74 13.35 -8.01
N LEU A 461 22.93 12.77 -8.12
CA LEU A 461 23.54 12.26 -9.32
C LEU A 461 22.58 11.57 -10.30
N PHE A 462 21.79 10.55 -9.94
CA PHE A 462 20.93 9.87 -10.92
C PHE A 462 19.87 10.81 -11.54
N PRO A 463 19.00 11.48 -10.75
CA PRO A 463 18.05 12.45 -11.32
C PRO A 463 18.75 13.65 -11.97
N THR A 464 19.92 14.07 -11.47
CA THR A 464 20.71 15.16 -12.09
C THR A 464 21.26 14.75 -13.45
N LEU A 465 21.77 13.52 -13.59
CA LEU A 465 22.24 12.99 -14.86
C LEU A 465 21.07 12.82 -15.84
N MET A 466 19.89 12.39 -15.37
CA MET A 466 18.68 12.30 -16.21
C MET A 466 18.26 13.67 -16.75
N VAL A 467 18.21 14.69 -15.90
CA VAL A 467 17.88 16.07 -16.31
C VAL A 467 18.97 16.63 -17.24
N LEU A 468 20.25 16.41 -16.93
CA LEU A 468 21.37 16.85 -17.75
C LEU A 468 21.32 16.22 -19.16
N SER A 469 21.08 14.91 -19.24
CA SER A 469 20.86 14.18 -20.50
C SER A 469 19.68 14.73 -21.29
N THR A 470 18.58 15.11 -20.61
CA THR A 470 17.41 15.73 -21.26
C THR A 470 17.77 17.07 -21.92
N VAL A 471 18.57 17.91 -21.24
CA VAL A 471 19.05 19.19 -21.80
C VAL A 471 19.95 18.95 -23.02
N PHE A 472 20.91 18.02 -22.93
CA PHE A 472 21.78 17.68 -24.06
C PHE A 472 21.00 17.14 -25.26
N LEU A 473 20.01 16.26 -25.03
CA LEU A 473 19.12 15.76 -26.08
C LEU A 473 18.32 16.89 -26.74
N GLY A 474 17.83 17.85 -25.95
CA GLY A 474 17.15 19.04 -26.46
C GLY A 474 18.05 19.89 -27.35
N ILE A 475 19.30 20.10 -26.95
CA ILE A 475 20.31 20.84 -27.76
C ILE A 475 20.62 20.09 -29.05
N ILE A 476 20.84 18.78 -28.99
CA ILE A 476 21.10 17.94 -30.15
C ILE A 476 19.92 18.05 -31.13
N LEU A 477 18.70 17.86 -30.64
CA LEU A 477 17.49 17.98 -31.45
C LEU A 477 17.38 19.35 -32.12
N PHE A 478 17.67 20.43 -31.38
CA PHE A 478 17.64 21.79 -31.93
C PHE A 478 18.65 21.99 -33.06
N ILE A 479 19.88 21.47 -32.93
CA ILE A 479 20.92 21.55 -33.98
C ILE A 479 20.46 20.79 -35.23
N TYR A 480 19.95 19.57 -35.08
CA TYR A 480 19.46 18.76 -36.20
C TYR A 480 18.25 19.38 -36.92
N LEU A 481 17.43 20.15 -36.20
CA LEU A 481 16.30 20.89 -36.81
C LEU A 481 16.75 22.18 -37.51
N SER A 482 17.82 22.82 -37.02
CA SER A 482 18.28 24.14 -37.52
C SER A 482 19.15 24.05 -38.77
N VAL A 483 19.86 22.94 -38.97
CA VAL A 483 20.76 22.77 -40.13
C VAL A 483 20.08 21.93 -41.22
N PRO A 484 19.60 22.54 -42.32
CA PRO A 484 18.85 21.82 -43.36
C PRO A 484 19.66 20.70 -44.03
N GLU A 485 20.99 20.90 -44.16
CA GLU A 485 21.91 19.91 -44.73
C GLU A 485 21.95 18.58 -43.96
N LEU A 486 21.68 18.60 -42.65
CA LEU A 486 21.57 17.40 -41.81
C LEU A 486 20.19 16.75 -41.90
N ARG A 487 19.14 17.51 -42.23
CA ARG A 487 17.76 17.03 -42.32
C ARG A 487 17.46 16.30 -43.64
N ASP A 488 18.12 16.68 -44.71
CA ASP A 488 17.81 16.17 -46.06
C ASP A 488 18.32 14.75 -46.32
N LYS A 489 19.28 14.28 -45.52
CA LYS A 489 19.74 12.88 -45.59
C LYS A 489 18.76 11.97 -44.86
N LEU A 490 18.43 10.82 -45.46
CA LEU A 490 17.58 9.78 -44.86
C LEU A 490 18.03 9.43 -43.43
N HIS A 491 19.36 9.34 -43.22
CA HIS A 491 19.95 9.08 -41.91
C HIS A 491 19.62 10.16 -40.86
N GLY A 492 19.55 11.43 -41.26
CA GLY A 492 19.20 12.54 -40.37
C GLY A 492 17.75 12.48 -39.89
N ARG A 493 16.82 12.05 -40.74
CA ARG A 493 15.40 11.90 -40.38
C ARG A 493 15.18 10.83 -39.32
N CYS A 494 15.85 9.68 -39.46
CA CYS A 494 15.80 8.62 -38.45
C CYS A 494 16.39 9.08 -37.12
N LEU A 495 17.52 9.80 -37.14
CA LEU A 495 18.17 10.29 -35.94
C LEU A 495 17.35 11.36 -35.21
N ILE A 496 16.67 12.26 -35.94
CA ILE A 496 15.75 13.26 -35.37
C ILE A 496 14.59 12.57 -34.65
N SER A 497 13.97 11.56 -35.29
CA SER A 497 12.85 10.82 -34.70
C SER A 497 13.28 10.08 -33.43
N PHE A 498 14.43 9.41 -33.45
CA PHE A 498 14.99 8.73 -32.28
C PHE A 498 15.30 9.71 -31.15
N SER A 499 16.04 10.78 -31.44
CA SER A 499 16.42 11.80 -30.45
C SER A 499 15.20 12.47 -29.83
N PHE A 500 14.14 12.70 -30.61
CA PHE A 500 12.87 13.23 -30.11
C PHE A 500 12.17 12.24 -29.16
N ALA A 501 12.10 10.96 -29.53
CA ALA A 501 11.51 9.93 -28.66
C ALA A 501 12.25 9.82 -27.32
N PHE A 502 13.60 9.81 -27.35
CA PHE A 502 14.42 9.81 -26.13
C PHE A 502 14.22 11.08 -25.30
N PHE A 503 14.16 12.25 -25.94
CA PHE A 503 13.90 13.51 -25.24
C PHE A 503 12.57 13.48 -24.49
N VAL A 504 11.48 13.03 -25.14
CA VAL A 504 10.16 12.92 -24.51
C VAL A 504 10.17 11.91 -23.35
N ALA A 505 10.76 10.73 -23.55
CA ALA A 505 10.84 9.70 -22.51
C ALA A 505 11.61 10.18 -21.27
N TYR A 506 12.77 10.83 -21.48
CA TYR A 506 13.59 11.36 -20.38
C TYR A 506 12.93 12.56 -19.70
N LEU A 507 12.21 13.40 -20.44
CA LEU A 507 11.44 14.51 -19.89
C LEU A 507 10.30 14.02 -18.99
N LEU A 508 9.50 13.06 -19.44
CA LEU A 508 8.41 12.47 -18.65
C LEU A 508 8.92 11.76 -17.39
N THR A 509 10.04 11.05 -17.51
CA THR A 509 10.69 10.40 -16.35
C THR A 509 11.19 11.43 -15.35
N SER A 510 11.81 12.52 -15.82
CA SER A 510 12.28 13.62 -14.96
C SER A 510 11.13 14.33 -14.25
N ILE A 511 10.02 14.56 -14.95
CA ILE A 511 8.79 15.13 -14.37
C ILE A 511 8.22 14.21 -13.30
N SER A 512 8.10 12.91 -13.60
CA SER A 512 7.58 11.91 -12.66
C SER A 512 8.43 11.86 -11.39
N TYR A 513 9.76 11.93 -11.53
CA TYR A 513 10.66 11.98 -10.39
C TYR A 513 10.46 13.25 -9.55
N LEU A 514 10.36 14.41 -10.19
CA LEU A 514 10.15 15.69 -9.50
C LEU A 514 8.80 15.76 -8.75
N ILE A 515 7.75 15.18 -9.33
CA ILE A 515 6.41 15.13 -8.70
C ILE A 515 6.41 14.18 -7.50
N ASN A 516 7.08 13.03 -7.60
CA ASN A 516 7.07 12.02 -6.55
C ASN A 516 8.04 12.31 -5.39
N THR A 517 8.99 13.24 -5.56
CA THR A 517 9.79 13.73 -4.43
C THR A 517 9.00 14.75 -3.62
N PRO A 518 8.81 14.56 -2.29
CA PRO A 518 8.13 15.54 -1.47
C PRO A 518 8.89 16.88 -1.56
N LEU A 519 8.24 17.87 -2.18
CA LEU A 519 8.81 19.19 -2.36
C LEU A 519 9.12 19.80 -0.99
N SER A 520 10.36 20.27 -0.82
CA SER A 520 10.76 21.03 0.37
C SER A 520 9.77 22.20 0.60
N PRO A 521 9.34 22.47 1.85
CA PRO A 521 8.37 23.52 2.16
C PRO A 521 8.72 24.90 1.57
N GLY A 522 10.01 25.19 1.37
CA GLY A 522 10.47 26.44 0.76
C GLY A 522 10.22 26.57 -0.75
N VAL A 523 9.91 25.46 -1.45
CA VAL A 523 9.62 25.47 -2.89
C VAL A 523 8.15 25.80 -3.13
N CYS A 524 7.23 25.31 -2.29
CA CYS A 524 5.80 25.64 -2.36
C CYS A 524 5.55 27.14 -2.16
N THR A 525 6.29 27.80 -1.28
CA THR A 525 6.18 29.26 -1.07
C THR A 525 6.73 30.10 -2.22
N SER A 526 7.53 29.50 -3.13
CA SER A 526 8.07 30.19 -4.31
C SER A 526 7.23 29.99 -5.59
N LEU A 527 6.33 29.01 -5.60
CA LEU A 527 5.39 28.75 -6.71
C LEU A 527 4.01 29.38 -6.46
N GLY A 528 3.71 29.73 -5.20
CA GLY A 528 2.49 30.43 -4.79
C GLY A 528 2.64 31.95 -4.64
N LYS A 529 3.51 32.60 -5.42
CA LYS A 529 3.54 34.05 -5.58
C LYS A 529 3.45 34.44 -7.04
#